data_AF-A0A8T4M6C6-F1
#
_entry.id   AF-A0A8T4M6C6-F1
#
_cell.length_a   1.000
_cell.length_b   1.000
_cell.length_c   1.000
_cell.angle_alpha   90.00
_cell.angle_beta   90.00
_cell.angle_gamma   90.00
#
_symmetry.space_group_name_H-M   'P 1'
#
loop_
_entity.id
_entity.type
_entity.pdbx_description
1 polymer ?
#
loop_
_entity_poly.entity_id
_entity_poly.type
_entity_poly.pdbx_seq_one_letter_code
_entity_poly.pdbx_strand_id
1 'polypeptide(L)'
;MSKKSDIKKIVNILSKALRHKIGSIVNKNELYASKYAKDAEILMREAEKVSLRENWNNHDKINIRKKLERELEIELKRKDFLADEKFSLMEREIEWAMKVIFSEI
;
A
#
# COMPACT_ATOMS: atom_id res chain seq x y z
N MET A 1 -7.43 -20.09 -7.03
CA MET A 1 -6.46 -19.01 -7.30
C MET A 1 -5.09 -19.52 -6.91
N SER A 2 -4.01 -19.06 -7.56
CA SER A 2 -2.65 -19.47 -7.17
C SER A 2 -2.03 -18.41 -6.27
N LYS A 3 -1.13 -18.81 -5.37
CA LYS A 3 -0.39 -17.89 -4.51
C LYS A 3 0.29 -16.74 -5.27
N LYS A 4 0.78 -17.01 -6.49
CA LYS A 4 1.33 -15.96 -7.39
C LYS A 4 0.28 -14.92 -7.78
N SER A 5 -0.96 -15.33 -8.04
CA SER A 5 -2.07 -14.42 -8.34
C SER A 5 -2.47 -13.58 -7.12
N ASP A 6 -2.47 -14.16 -5.92
CA ASP A 6 -2.78 -13.42 -4.69
C ASP A 6 -1.68 -12.43 -4.32
N ILE A 7 -0.40 -12.76 -4.54
CA ILE A 7 0.71 -11.79 -4.43
C ILE A 7 0.48 -10.59 -5.35
N LYS A 8 0.12 -10.83 -6.63
CA LYS A 8 -0.14 -9.73 -7.57
C LYS A 8 -1.34 -8.91 -7.11
N LYS A 9 -2.39 -9.57 -6.64
CA LYS A 9 -3.61 -8.90 -6.18
C LYS A 9 -3.34 -8.03 -4.96
N ILE A 10 -2.64 -8.54 -3.95
CA ILE A 10 -2.36 -7.79 -2.73
C ILE A 10 -1.44 -6.60 -3.00
N VAL A 11 -0.41 -6.77 -3.83
CA VAL A 11 0.47 -5.68 -4.26
C VAL A 11 -0.33 -4.56 -4.95
N ASN A 12 -1.22 -4.92 -5.87
CA ASN A 12 -2.04 -3.94 -6.60
C ASN A 12 -3.01 -3.17 -5.70
N ILE A 13 -3.56 -3.81 -4.67
CA ILE A 13 -4.46 -3.16 -3.72
C ILE A 13 -3.65 -2.25 -2.80
N LEU A 14 -2.54 -2.75 -2.26
CA LEU A 14 -1.69 -2.01 -1.35
C LEU A 14 -1.03 -0.81 -2.01
N SER A 15 -0.57 -0.89 -3.26
CA SER A 15 0.02 0.27 -3.95
C SER A 15 -0.97 1.42 -4.09
N LYS A 16 -2.24 1.11 -4.40
CA LYS A 16 -3.33 2.11 -4.45
C LYS A 16 -3.67 2.65 -3.07
N ALA A 17 -3.78 1.77 -2.07
CA ALA A 17 -4.08 2.16 -0.69
C ALA A 17 -3.02 3.12 -0.15
N LEU A 18 -1.74 2.76 -0.31
CA LEU A 18 -0.61 3.55 0.15
C LEU A 18 -0.47 4.86 -0.62
N ARG A 19 -0.71 4.87 -1.94
CA ARG A 19 -0.78 6.12 -2.71
C ARG A 19 -1.83 7.07 -2.14
N HIS A 20 -3.02 6.58 -1.81
CA HIS A 20 -4.07 7.39 -1.21
C HIS A 20 -3.71 7.88 0.19
N LYS A 21 -3.12 7.02 1.02
CA LYS A 21 -2.66 7.38 2.36
C LYS A 21 -1.55 8.43 2.33
N ILE A 22 -0.53 8.24 1.50
CA ILE A 22 0.54 9.22 1.28
C ILE A 22 -0.05 10.52 0.75
N GLY A 23 -0.96 10.44 -0.22
CA GLY A 23 -1.67 11.60 -0.75
C GLY A 23 -2.41 12.38 0.34
N SER A 24 -3.12 11.71 1.27
CA SER A 24 -3.81 12.41 2.37
C SER A 24 -2.85 13.03 3.38
N ILE A 25 -1.67 12.44 3.59
CA ILE A 25 -0.64 12.98 4.49
C ILE A 25 -0.01 14.25 3.90
N VAL A 26 0.44 14.18 2.64
CA VAL A 26 1.08 15.31 1.96
C VAL A 26 0.09 16.46 1.80
N ASN A 27 -1.19 16.14 1.57
CA ASN A 27 -2.22 17.13 1.28
C ASN A 27 -3.15 17.38 2.48
N LYS A 28 -2.69 17.18 3.71
CA LYS A 28 -3.54 17.19 4.93
C LYS A 28 -4.47 18.41 5.11
N ASN A 29 -4.11 19.55 4.52
CA ASN A 29 -4.87 20.81 4.60
C ASN A 29 -5.88 20.99 3.46
N GLU A 30 -5.92 20.07 2.48
CA GLU A 30 -6.78 20.16 1.30
C GLU A 30 -8.11 19.45 1.52
N LEU A 31 -9.19 19.98 0.94
CA LEU A 31 -10.56 19.49 1.13
C LEU A 31 -10.73 17.99 0.83
N TYR A 32 -9.96 17.46 -0.12
CA TYR A 32 -10.03 16.07 -0.57
C TYR A 32 -9.14 15.10 0.21
N ALA A 33 -8.34 15.56 1.18
CA ALA A 33 -7.48 14.69 1.99
C ALA A 33 -8.28 13.64 2.77
N SER A 34 -9.45 14.04 3.31
CA SER A 34 -10.35 13.15 4.04
C SER A 34 -10.90 12.02 3.15
N LYS A 35 -11.22 12.33 1.89
CA LYS A 35 -11.67 11.34 0.90
C LYS A 35 -10.57 10.33 0.60
N TYR A 36 -9.34 10.79 0.37
CA TYR A 36 -8.21 9.88 0.15
C TYR A 36 -7.91 9.01 1.36
N ALA A 37 -8.02 9.53 2.58
CA ALA A 37 -7.86 8.71 3.79
C ALA A 37 -8.92 7.59 3.86
N LYS A 38 -10.18 7.90 3.53
CA LYS A 38 -11.27 6.91 3.50
C LYS A 38 -11.07 5.86 2.41
N ASP A 39 -10.67 6.28 1.21
CA ASP A 39 -10.37 5.36 0.10
C ASP A 39 -9.20 4.43 0.45
N ALA A 40 -8.18 4.95 1.13
CA ALA A 40 -7.06 4.15 1.64
C ALA A 40 -7.54 3.08 2.64
N GLU A 41 -8.40 3.45 3.59
CA GLU A 41 -8.95 2.53 4.59
C GLU A 41 -9.74 1.38 3.94
N ILE A 42 -10.58 1.68 2.95
CA ILE A 42 -11.37 0.67 2.22
C ILE A 42 -10.45 -0.33 1.52
N LEU A 43 -9.43 0.16 0.82
CA LEU A 43 -8.46 -0.68 0.11
C LEU A 43 -7.60 -1.50 1.08
N MET A 44 -7.20 -0.94 2.22
CA MET A 44 -6.46 -1.69 3.25
C MET A 44 -7.27 -2.88 3.77
N ARG A 45 -8.57 -2.69 4.04
CA ARG A 45 -9.47 -3.79 4.42
C ARG A 45 -9.64 -4.83 3.32
N GLU A 46 -9.59 -4.42 2.05
CA GLU A 46 -9.61 -5.38 0.94
C GLU A 46 -8.31 -6.19 0.87
N ALA A 47 -7.16 -5.55 1.07
CA ALA A 47 -5.86 -6.22 1.12
C ALA A 47 -5.79 -7.24 2.27
N GLU A 48 -6.32 -6.88 3.44
CA GLU A 48 -6.43 -7.78 4.61
C GLU A 48 -7.26 -9.03 4.27
N LYS A 49 -8.41 -8.87 3.61
CA LYS A 49 -9.22 -10.02 3.17
C LYS A 49 -8.49 -10.93 2.18
N VAL A 50 -7.54 -10.39 1.40
CA VAL A 50 -6.70 -11.18 0.50
C VAL A 50 -5.57 -11.86 1.28
N SER A 51 -4.96 -11.20 2.27
CA SER A 51 -3.90 -11.81 3.08
C SER A 51 -4.40 -13.01 3.88
N LEU A 52 -5.65 -13.01 4.32
CA LEU A 52 -6.24 -14.14 5.06
C LEU A 52 -6.45 -15.43 4.23
N ARG A 53 -6.26 -15.39 2.91
CA ARG A 53 -6.51 -16.54 2.02
C ARG A 53 -5.36 -17.54 1.96
N GLU A 54 -4.16 -17.12 2.35
CA GLU A 54 -2.93 -17.85 2.13
C GLU A 54 -2.05 -17.76 3.38
N ASN A 55 -1.23 -18.79 3.63
CA ASN A 55 -0.19 -18.71 4.64
C ASN A 55 1.09 -18.11 4.02
N TRP A 56 1.49 -16.93 4.48
CA TRP A 56 2.61 -16.17 3.92
C TRP A 56 3.91 -16.46 4.67
N ASN A 57 4.87 -17.11 4.01
CA ASN A 57 6.19 -17.29 4.58
C ASN A 57 7.06 -16.04 4.38
N ASN A 58 8.23 -16.02 5.00
CA ASN A 58 9.15 -14.88 4.90
C ASN A 58 9.58 -14.58 3.46
N HIS A 59 9.76 -15.60 2.62
CA HIS A 59 10.09 -15.41 1.21
C HIS A 59 8.97 -14.69 0.46
N ASP A 60 7.72 -15.05 0.71
CA ASP A 60 6.56 -14.38 0.12
C ASP A 60 6.46 -12.94 0.58
N LYS A 61 6.62 -12.67 1.88
CA LYS A 61 6.59 -11.31 2.45
C LYS A 61 7.67 -10.41 1.85
N ILE A 62 8.89 -10.92 1.70
CA ILE A 62 9.99 -10.19 1.03
C ILE A 62 9.64 -9.90 -0.43
N ASN A 63 9.07 -10.87 -1.14
CA ASN A 63 8.66 -10.71 -2.53
C ASN A 63 7.53 -9.67 -2.68
N ILE A 64 6.54 -9.71 -1.78
CA ILE A 64 5.44 -8.73 -1.73
C ILE A 64 6.00 -7.33 -1.47
N ARG A 65 6.88 -7.15 -0.47
CA ARG A 65 7.51 -5.86 -0.16
C ARG A 65 8.24 -5.29 -1.37
N LYS A 66 9.14 -6.06 -2.00
CA LYS A 66 9.90 -5.61 -3.18
C LYS A 66 9.03 -5.22 -4.35
N LYS A 67 7.92 -5.95 -4.59
CA LYS A 67 6.96 -5.62 -5.64
C LYS A 67 6.14 -4.39 -5.29
N LEU A 68 5.70 -4.29 -4.04
CA LEU A 68 4.93 -3.16 -3.53
C LEU A 68 5.72 -1.86 -3.62
N GLU A 69 6.99 -1.88 -3.23
CA GLU A 69 7.89 -0.73 -3.34
C GLU A 69 7.94 -0.17 -4.77
N ARG A 70 8.20 -1.04 -5.74
CA ARG A 70 8.25 -0.68 -7.17
C ARG A 70 6.91 -0.15 -7.69
N GLU A 71 5.82 -0.86 -7.40
CA GLU A 71 4.49 -0.46 -7.87
C GLU A 71 4.01 0.84 -7.22
N LEU A 72 4.30 1.04 -5.92
CA LEU A 72 3.99 2.29 -5.22
C LEU A 72 4.80 3.46 -5.78
N GLU A 73 6.09 3.26 -6.06
CA GLU A 73 6.93 4.29 -6.69
C GLU A 73 6.34 4.74 -8.03
N ILE A 74 5.93 3.78 -8.88
CA ILE A 74 5.27 4.06 -10.16
C ILE A 74 3.97 4.84 -9.95
N GLU A 75 3.15 4.42 -8.99
CA GLU A 75 1.88 5.09 -8.68
C GLU A 75 2.08 6.52 -8.17
N LEU A 76 3.12 6.80 -7.38
CA LEU A 76 3.42 8.14 -6.87
C LEU A 76 4.07 9.04 -7.94
N LYS A 77 4.93 8.48 -8.81
CA LYS A 77 5.49 9.19 -9.97
C LYS A 77 4.40 9.66 -10.93
N ARG A 78 3.33 8.88 -11.12
CA ARG A 78 2.17 9.28 -11.94
C ARG A 78 1.31 10.40 -11.33
N LYS A 79 1.65 10.86 -10.12
CA LYS A 79 0.89 11.87 -9.37
C LYS A 79 1.78 13.08 -9.17
N ASP A 80 1.99 13.81 -10.25
CA ASP A 80 2.83 15.02 -10.28
C ASP A 80 2.29 16.14 -9.37
N PHE A 81 1.00 16.12 -9.05
CA PHE A 81 0.39 17.07 -8.11
C PHE A 81 0.75 16.82 -6.63
N LEU A 82 1.35 15.67 -6.30
CA LEU A 82 1.85 15.40 -4.96
C LEU A 82 3.30 15.88 -4.84
N ALA A 83 3.61 16.62 -3.77
CA ALA A 83 4.96 17.07 -3.46
C ALA A 83 5.95 15.89 -3.38
N ASP A 84 7.23 16.15 -3.67
CA ASP A 84 8.29 15.12 -3.67
C ASP A 84 8.50 14.45 -2.30
N GLU A 85 8.05 15.11 -1.22
CA GLU A 85 7.93 14.52 0.12
C GLU A 85 7.17 13.19 0.13
N LYS A 86 6.33 12.90 -0.87
CA LYS A 86 5.66 11.60 -1.04
C LYS A 86 6.62 10.42 -1.04
N PHE A 87 7.83 10.57 -1.59
CA PHE A 87 8.82 9.50 -1.66
C PHE A 87 9.50 9.25 -0.31
N SER A 88 9.65 10.27 0.53
CA SER A 88 10.23 10.11 1.87
C SER A 88 9.30 9.33 2.81
N LEU A 89 7.99 9.30 2.50
CA LEU A 89 7.00 8.55 3.26
C LEU A 89 6.89 7.08 2.85
N MET A 90 7.38 6.69 1.68
CA MET A 90 7.14 5.36 1.11
C MET A 90 7.58 4.23 2.04
N GLU A 91 8.83 4.25 2.50
CA GLU A 91 9.39 3.15 3.29
C GLU A 91 8.62 2.95 4.60
N ARG A 92 8.33 4.06 5.29
CA ARG A 92 7.54 4.07 6.53
C ARG A 92 6.14 3.48 6.30
N GLU A 93 5.47 3.90 5.23
CA GLU A 93 4.11 3.46 4.95
C GLU A 93 4.04 2.01 4.46
N ILE A 94 5.05 1.54 3.71
CA ILE A 94 5.20 0.13 3.33
C ILE A 94 5.42 -0.72 4.58
N GLU A 95 6.35 -0.32 5.47
CA GLU A 95 6.61 -1.06 6.70
C GLU A 95 5.35 -1.18 7.56
N TRP A 96 4.63 -0.06 7.74
CA TRP A 96 3.35 -0.06 8.45
C TRP A 96 2.34 -1.02 7.81
N ALA A 97 2.17 -0.97 6.48
CA ALA A 97 1.22 -1.84 5.79
C ALA A 97 1.61 -3.33 5.92
N MET A 98 2.90 -3.66 5.82
CA MET A 98 3.36 -5.03 5.98
C MET A 98 3.05 -5.57 7.39
N LYS A 99 3.28 -4.76 8.43
CA LYS A 99 2.95 -5.13 9.83
C LYS A 99 1.45 -5.35 10.02
N VAL A 100 0.62 -4.42 9.53
CA VAL A 100 -0.84 -4.52 9.66
C VAL A 100 -1.40 -5.72 8.91
N ILE A 101 -0.95 -5.96 7.67
CA ILE A 101 -1.56 -6.94 6.78
C ILE A 101 -1.12 -8.38 7.07
N PHE A 102 0.12 -8.57 7.51
CA PHE A 102 0.70 -9.89 7.75
C PHE A 102 0.93 -10.22 9.23
N SER A 103 0.43 -9.36 10.13
CA SER A 103 0.48 -9.55 11.59
C SER A 103 1.86 -9.99 12.06
N GLU A 104 2.88 -9.17 11.80
CA GLU A 104 4.15 -9.33 12.50
C GLU A 104 3.94 -8.82 13.94
N ILE A 105 3.64 -9.77 14.84
CA ILE A 105 3.72 -9.59 16.30
C ILE A 105 5.20 -9.56 16.68
#